data_AF-A0A7V2NL15-F1
#
_entry.id   AF-A0A7V2NL15-F1
#
_cell.length_a   1.000
_cell.length_b   1.000
_cell.length_c   1.000
_cell.angle_alpha   90.00
_cell.angle_beta   90.00
_cell.angle_gamma   90.00
#
_symmetry.space_group_name_H-M   'P 1'
#
loop_
_entity.id
_entity.type
_entity.pdbx_description
1 polymer ?
#
loop_
_entity_poly.entity_id
_entity_poly.type
_entity_poly.pdbx_seq_one_letter_code
_entity_poly.pdbx_strand_id
1 'polypeptide(L)'
;MRFPKYLQNSQLQQSLKRASKELGIDIEIPFILDLPCGRIEAEALVKDFGYERGVVININTRETGDLHKHLADFGYGAATLSELAKDSEYDSVKWIMLCRKWGWNGENNPPDWY
;
A
#
# COMPACT_ATOMS: atom_id res chain seq x y z
N MET A 1 19.67 0.61 -5.84
CA MET A 1 18.45 0.97 -6.59
C MET A 1 18.10 2.42 -6.31
N ARG A 2 17.76 3.21 -7.33
CA ARG A 2 17.40 4.63 -7.19
C ARG A 2 15.91 4.74 -7.45
N PHE A 3 15.13 5.01 -6.41
CA PHE A 3 13.69 5.24 -6.57
C PHE A 3 13.45 6.49 -7.42
N PRO A 4 12.45 6.49 -8.31
CA PRO A 4 12.09 7.67 -9.07
C PRO A 4 11.80 8.85 -8.14
N LYS A 5 12.12 10.07 -8.59
CA LYS A 5 11.99 11.30 -7.78
C LYS A 5 10.56 11.57 -7.28
N TYR A 6 9.52 11.00 -7.91
CA TYR A 6 8.12 11.14 -7.48
C TYR A 6 7.71 10.21 -6.34
N LEU A 7 8.48 9.13 -6.07
CA LEU A 7 8.25 8.19 -4.95
C LEU A 7 9.06 8.55 -3.69
N GLN A 8 9.65 9.75 -3.62
CA GLN A 8 10.43 10.14 -2.44
C GLN A 8 9.66 11.12 -1.56
N ASN A 9 9.30 10.67 -0.35
CA ASN A 9 8.80 11.49 0.76
C ASN A 9 7.45 12.18 0.50
N SER A 10 6.51 11.50 -0.18
CA SER A 10 5.14 12.00 -0.24
C SER A 10 4.51 12.02 1.16
N GLN A 11 3.56 12.93 1.39
CA GLN A 11 2.81 13.00 2.65
C GLN A 11 2.11 11.66 2.95
N LEU A 12 1.69 10.95 1.90
CA LEU A 12 1.12 9.62 2.00
C LEU A 12 2.13 8.60 2.55
N GLN A 13 3.37 8.56 2.04
CA GLN A 13 4.40 7.67 2.59
C GLN A 13 4.70 7.97 4.06
N GLN A 14 4.67 9.24 4.48
CA GLN A 14 4.85 9.60 5.89
C GLN A 14 3.68 9.10 6.76
N SER A 15 2.46 9.26 6.27
CA SER A 15 1.24 8.73 6.92
C SER A 15 1.29 7.20 7.03
N LEU A 16 1.71 6.50 5.98
CA LEU A 16 1.89 5.05 5.95
C LEU A 16 2.99 4.59 6.92
N LYS A 17 4.14 5.26 6.96
CA LYS A 17 5.20 4.97 7.95
C LYS A 17 4.70 5.11 9.38
N ARG A 18 3.88 6.13 9.64
CA ARG A 18 3.28 6.36 10.95
C ARG A 18 2.24 5.29 11.29
N ALA A 19 1.39 4.91 10.34
CA ALA A 19 0.43 3.82 10.49
C ALA A 19 1.14 2.50 10.82
N SER A 20 2.20 2.15 10.09
CA SER A 20 2.99 0.93 10.36
C SER A 20 3.49 0.90 11.80
N LYS A 21 4.04 2.03 12.28
CA LYS A 21 4.58 2.12 13.64
C LYS A 21 3.50 2.10 14.73
N GLU A 22 2.44 2.87 14.56
CA GLU A 22 1.42 3.05 15.61
C GLU A 22 0.41 1.90 15.66
N LEU A 23 0.09 1.31 14.51
CA LEU A 23 -0.87 0.20 14.40
C LEU A 23 -0.18 -1.17 14.37
N GLY A 24 1.14 -1.23 14.27
CA GLY A 24 1.88 -2.49 14.22
C GLY A 24 1.57 -3.31 12.96
N ILE A 25 1.31 -2.64 11.84
CA ILE A 25 1.04 -3.30 10.54
C ILE A 25 2.29 -3.30 9.67
N ASP A 26 2.50 -4.38 8.93
CA ASP A 26 3.62 -4.53 8.00
C ASP A 26 3.33 -3.78 6.69
N ILE A 27 4.12 -2.73 6.44
CA ILE A 27 4.03 -1.92 5.22
C ILE A 27 5.42 -1.78 4.60
N GLU A 28 5.53 -2.15 3.33
CA GLU A 28 6.72 -1.94 2.52
C GLU A 28 6.63 -0.60 1.79
N ILE A 29 7.60 0.30 2.00
CA ILE A 29 7.59 1.68 1.48
C ILE A 29 9.00 2.09 1.02
N PRO A 30 9.18 2.52 -0.24
CA PRO A 30 8.27 2.33 -1.37
C PRO A 30 8.22 0.86 -1.81
N PHE A 31 7.23 0.49 -2.64
CA PHE A 31 7.09 -0.88 -3.17
C PHE A 31 7.39 -0.94 -4.67
N ILE A 32 8.22 -1.91 -5.05
CA ILE A 32 8.51 -2.24 -6.46
C ILE A 32 8.27 -3.73 -6.66
N LEU A 33 7.53 -4.07 -7.70
CA LEU A 33 7.28 -5.44 -8.12
C LEU A 33 7.75 -5.63 -9.57
N ASP A 34 8.74 -6.49 -9.76
CA ASP A 34 9.20 -6.92 -11.07
C ASP A 34 8.39 -8.15 -11.50
N LEU A 35 7.57 -7.98 -12.54
CA LEU A 35 6.80 -9.06 -13.19
C LEU A 35 7.43 -9.40 -14.56
N PRO A 36 7.19 -10.61 -15.09
CA PRO A 36 7.65 -10.97 -16.43
C PRO A 36 7.15 -10.02 -17.53
N CYS A 37 5.99 -9.40 -17.31
CA CYS A 37 5.33 -8.49 -18.24
C CYS A 37 5.65 -7.00 -17.99
N GLY A 38 6.41 -6.66 -16.95
CA GLY A 38 6.81 -5.28 -16.66
C GLY A 38 7.09 -5.00 -15.18
N ARG A 39 7.46 -3.76 -14.88
CA ARG A 39 7.72 -3.31 -13.51
C ARG A 39 6.55 -2.48 -13.01
N ILE A 40 6.03 -2.83 -11.84
CA ILE A 40 5.06 -2.03 -11.09
C ILE A 40 5.81 -1.26 -10.02
N GLU A 41 5.60 0.05 -9.99
CA GLU A 41 6.05 0.91 -8.91
C GLU A 41 4.85 1.52 -8.21
N ALA A 42 4.89 1.52 -6.88
CA ALA A 42 3.78 1.96 -6.05
C ALA A 42 4.31 2.70 -4.82
N GLU A 43 3.43 3.47 -4.19
CA GLU A 43 3.76 4.17 -2.95
C GLU A 43 4.06 3.21 -1.81
N ALA A 44 3.30 2.11 -1.73
CA ALA A 44 3.51 1.09 -0.72
C ALA A 44 2.81 -0.23 -1.03
N LEU A 45 3.17 -1.27 -0.27
CA LEU A 45 2.40 -2.49 -0.10
C LEU A 45 2.02 -2.63 1.37
N VAL A 46 0.72 -2.76 1.66
CA VAL A 46 0.22 -3.13 2.99
C VAL A 46 -0.01 -4.63 3.01
N LYS A 47 0.77 -5.37 3.81
CA LYS A 47 0.68 -6.84 3.89
C LYS A 47 -0.45 -7.29 4.82
N ASP A 48 -0.81 -8.56 4.75
CA ASP A 48 -1.79 -9.20 5.63
C ASP A 48 -3.23 -8.66 5.55
N PHE A 49 -3.57 -7.85 4.54
CA PHE A 49 -4.91 -7.34 4.32
C PHE A 49 -5.41 -7.61 2.90
N GLY A 50 -6.70 -7.93 2.77
CA GLY A 50 -7.47 -8.02 1.52
C GLY A 50 -7.15 -9.21 0.62
N TYR A 51 -5.90 -9.32 0.17
CA TYR A 51 -5.45 -10.32 -0.80
C TYR A 51 -4.27 -11.13 -0.24
N GLU A 52 -3.93 -12.25 -0.88
CA GLU A 52 -2.86 -13.17 -0.46
C GLU A 52 -1.53 -12.46 -0.18
N ARG A 53 -1.15 -11.51 -1.05
CA ARG A 53 0.10 -10.75 -0.94
C ARG A 53 -0.08 -9.37 -0.34
N GLY A 54 -1.31 -8.97 0.00
CA GLY A 54 -1.64 -7.64 0.52
C GLY A 54 -2.21 -6.68 -0.53
N VAL A 55 -2.31 -5.41 -0.14
CA VAL A 55 -2.88 -4.32 -0.96
C VAL A 55 -1.79 -3.33 -1.37
N VAL A 56 -1.62 -3.17 -2.68
CA VAL A 56 -0.70 -2.20 -3.30
C VAL A 56 -1.37 -0.82 -3.36
N ILE A 57 -0.67 0.21 -2.88
CA ILE A 57 -1.19 1.58 -2.76
C ILE A 57 -0.62 2.47 -3.87
N ASN A 58 -1.49 3.17 -4.59
CA ASN A 58 -1.13 4.17 -5.60
C ASN A 58 -0.07 3.70 -6.61
N ILE A 59 -0.45 2.72 -7.42
CA ILE A 59 0.37 2.22 -8.52
C ILE A 59 0.58 3.34 -9.54
N ASN A 60 1.83 3.54 -9.96
CA ASN A 60 2.13 4.40 -11.09
C ASN A 60 1.74 3.71 -12.40
N THR A 61 0.58 4.08 -12.95
CA THR A 61 0.04 3.53 -14.20
C THR A 61 0.68 4.11 -15.46
N ARG A 62 1.51 5.18 -15.35
CA ARG A 62 2.07 5.86 -16.53
C ARG A 62 3.02 5.00 -17.35
N GLU A 63 3.70 4.04 -16.72
CA GLU A 63 4.67 3.16 -17.39
C GLU A 63 4.16 1.71 -17.55
N THR A 64 3.04 1.38 -16.92
CA THR A 64 2.55 -0.01 -16.80
C THR A 64 1.33 -0.32 -17.66
N GLY A 65 0.64 0.66 -18.24
CA GLY A 65 -0.55 0.40 -19.04
C GLY A 65 -1.59 -0.43 -18.28
N ASP A 66 -2.07 -1.53 -18.87
CA ASP A 66 -3.06 -2.45 -18.28
C ASP A 66 -2.47 -3.48 -17.30
N LEU A 67 -1.15 -3.46 -17.04
CA LEU A 67 -0.47 -4.42 -16.17
C LEU A 67 -1.05 -4.48 -14.75
N HIS A 68 -1.53 -3.34 -14.25
CA HIS A 68 -2.19 -3.25 -12.94
C HIS A 68 -3.47 -4.10 -12.85
N LYS A 69 -4.11 -4.42 -13.99
CA LYS A 69 -5.28 -5.32 -14.04
C LYS A 69 -4.92 -6.77 -13.71
N HIS A 70 -3.65 -7.14 -13.89
CA HIS A 70 -3.15 -8.48 -13.59
C HIS A 70 -2.63 -8.65 -12.17
N LEU A 71 -2.58 -7.60 -11.34
CA LEU A 71 -2.09 -7.70 -9.96
C LEU A 71 -2.85 -8.76 -9.15
N ALA A 72 -4.16 -8.86 -9.37
CA ALA A 72 -5.00 -9.87 -8.73
C ALA A 72 -4.57 -11.29 -9.10
N ASP A 73 -4.11 -11.52 -10.34
CA ASP A 73 -3.61 -12.83 -10.80
C ASP A 73 -2.32 -13.24 -10.07
N PHE A 74 -1.58 -12.27 -9.50
CA PHE A 74 -0.40 -12.48 -8.66
C PHE A 74 -0.71 -12.41 -7.15
N GLY A 75 -1.99 -12.37 -6.78
CA GLY A 75 -2.43 -12.35 -5.39
C GLY A 75 -2.36 -10.97 -4.72
N TYR A 76 -2.26 -9.88 -5.47
CA TYR A 76 -2.24 -8.52 -4.94
C TYR A 76 -3.58 -7.79 -5.15
N GLY A 77 -4.01 -7.07 -4.12
CA GLY A 77 -5.04 -6.05 -4.25
C GLY A 77 -4.44 -4.72 -4.69
N ALA A 78 -5.29 -3.82 -5.17
CA ALA A 78 -4.90 -2.44 -5.47
C ALA A 78 -5.87 -1.45 -4.81
N ALA A 79 -5.32 -0.38 -4.23
CA ALA A 79 -6.11 0.73 -3.71
C ALA A 79 -5.49 2.07 -4.13
N THR A 80 -6.35 2.96 -4.63
CA THR A 80 -5.97 4.34 -4.88
C THR A 80 -6.42 5.19 -3.70
N LEU A 81 -5.45 5.73 -2.97
CA LEU A 81 -5.65 6.71 -1.93
C LEU A 81 -5.36 8.08 -2.53
N SER A 82 -6.37 8.95 -2.56
CA SER A 82 -6.16 10.36 -2.90
C SER A 82 -5.05 10.91 -2.00
N GLU A 83 -4.14 11.70 -2.56
CA GLU A 83 -3.16 12.44 -1.77
C GLU A 83 -3.93 13.15 -0.65
N LEU A 84 -3.74 12.64 0.56
CA LEU A 84 -4.00 13.34 1.79
C LEU A 84 -3.47 14.76 1.57
N ALA A 85 -4.38 15.75 1.55
CA ALA A 85 -4.03 17.14 1.25
C ALA A 85 -2.77 17.51 2.04
N LYS A 86 -1.93 18.43 1.53
CA LYS A 86 -0.66 18.81 2.19
C LYS A 86 -0.80 19.11 3.69
N ASP A 87 -2.00 19.46 4.15
CA ASP A 87 -2.33 19.77 5.54
C ASP A 87 -3.20 18.73 6.26
N SER A 88 -3.53 17.59 5.65
CA SER A 88 -4.26 16.56 6.38
C SER A 88 -3.31 15.81 7.30
N GLU A 89 -3.48 16.05 8.59
CA GLU A 89 -2.80 15.31 9.63
C GLU A 89 -3.13 13.81 9.52
N TYR A 90 -2.14 13.00 9.86
CA TYR A 90 -2.32 11.56 10.02
C TYR A 90 -3.46 11.27 11.00
N ASP A 91 -4.32 10.32 10.63
CA ASP A 91 -5.51 9.92 11.40
C ASP A 91 -5.54 8.40 11.49
N SER A 92 -5.20 7.86 12.67
CA SER A 92 -5.15 6.43 12.93
C SER A 92 -6.51 5.75 12.79
N VAL A 93 -7.60 6.46 13.09
CA VAL A 93 -8.97 5.92 13.00
C VAL A 93 -9.32 5.63 11.55
N LYS A 94 -8.95 6.52 10.63
CA LYS A 94 -9.13 6.30 9.18
C LYS A 94 -8.35 5.10 8.69
N TRP A 95 -7.11 4.92 9.15
CA TRP A 95 -6.31 3.74 8.81
C TRP A 95 -6.91 2.44 9.33
N ILE A 96 -7.39 2.42 10.57
CA ILE A 96 -8.08 1.26 11.15
C ILE A 96 -9.33 0.91 10.34
N MET A 97 -10.16 1.92 10.01
CA MET A 97 -11.35 1.71 9.19
C MET A 97 -11.02 1.15 7.80
N LEU A 98 -9.95 1.63 7.19
CA LEU A 98 -9.49 1.15 5.88
C LEU A 98 -8.99 -0.29 5.96
N CYS A 99 -8.19 -0.63 6.97
CA CYS A 99 -7.70 -1.99 7.21
C CYS A 99 -8.86 -2.97 7.45
N ARG A 100 -9.85 -2.58 8.27
CA ARG A 100 -11.08 -3.37 8.48
C ARG A 100 -11.90 -3.56 7.22
N LYS A 101 -11.96 -2.53 6.36
CA LYS A 101 -12.64 -2.62 5.06
C LYS A 101 -11.96 -3.62 4.12
N TRP A 102 -10.63 -3.67 4.13
CA TRP A 102 -9.89 -4.67 3.34
C TRP A 102 -10.05 -6.08 3.91
N GLY A 103 -10.14 -6.20 5.23
CA GLY A 103 -10.22 -7.48 5.91
C GLY A 103 -8.84 -8.07 6.16
N TRP A 104 -8.64 -8.66 7.33
CA TRP A 104 -7.41 -9.37 7.69
C TRP A 104 -7.29 -10.67 6.89
N ASN A 105 -6.09 -10.92 6.38
CA ASN A 105 -5.73 -12.10 5.61
C ASN A 105 -4.33 -12.64 5.99
N GLY A 106 -3.76 -12.17 7.10
CA GLY A 106 -2.49 -12.68 7.61
C GLY A 106 -2.64 -14.06 8.26
N GLU A 107 -1.57 -14.85 8.25
CA GLU A 107 -1.55 -16.19 8.86
C GLU A 107 -1.65 -16.16 10.38
N ASN A 108 -1.22 -15.05 11.00
CA ASN A 108 -1.25 -14.85 12.44
C ASN A 108 -2.51 -14.13 12.91
N ASN A 109 -2.68 -14.00 14.22
CA ASN A 109 -3.71 -13.15 14.79
C ASN A 109 -3.54 -11.70 14.31
N PRO A 110 -4.64 -10.99 14.01
CA PRO A 110 -4.58 -9.58 13.69
C PRO A 110 -4.13 -8.76 14.91
N PRO A 111 -3.70 -7.49 14.71
CA PRO A 111 -3.38 -6.58 15.81
C PRO A 111 -4.57 -6.37 16.77
N ASP A 112 -4.31 -6.07 18.05
CA ASP A 112 -5.34 -5.95 19.11
C ASP A 112 -6.47 -4.94 18.81
N TRP A 113 -6.21 -3.94 17.97
CA TRP A 113 -7.21 -2.94 17.60
C TRP A 113 -8.15 -3.38 16.47
N TYR A 114 -7.85 -4.49 15.78
CA TYR A 114 -8.58 -4.97 14.61
C TYR A 114 -9.91 -5.62 15.01
#